data_AF-A0A971EU28-F1
#
_entry.id   AF-A0A971EU28-F1
#
_cell.length_a   1.000
_cell.length_b   1.000
_cell.length_c   1.000
_cell.angle_alpha   90.00
_cell.angle_beta   90.00
_cell.angle_gamma   90.00
#
_symmetry.space_group_name_H-M   'P 1'
#
loop_
_entity.id
_entity.type
_entity.pdbx_description
1 polymer ?
#
loop_
_entity_poly.entity_id
_entity_poly.type
_entity_poly.pdbx_seq_one_letter_code
_entity_poly.pdbx_strand_id
1 'polypeptide(L)'
;MQQLPSSNGRIYLLETNLLREKIGSEMICTNCFEAEYKPAKTDMTVDIDGRKHILRDLDCEACPTCGEIIFSHQQSLEIDKKRIAFQFGEKPLLTPDQLKLLRRVLDMNLEEVCNLLHIGRNTYGRWERGEVAITPSMNLLIHNFIERFPDARVNFYVEDRIKTIEKANATLLGRDISLGEYLREVMAATRLLPDVVYHLTGIVPDDWKRIQNNEMEPEKIPSEMAGKVAHFFRLTLDALEKLLNETWRITSMKSSFTAIHARSCCHGVGGLALKESSMNKIIEKVAQKRGNAPIPKTVSKEYLAKVKAILEEMEKAEG
;
A
#
# COMPACT_ATOMS: atom_id res chain seq x y z
N MET A 1 32.20 0.50 -28.94
CA MET A 1 30.79 0.52 -28.51
C MET A 1 29.99 -0.28 -29.53
N GLN A 2 29.65 -1.53 -29.23
CA GLN A 2 28.77 -2.34 -30.06
C GLN A 2 27.68 -2.92 -29.17
N GLN A 3 26.43 -2.69 -29.59
CA GLN A 3 25.19 -3.09 -28.95
C GLN A 3 25.03 -4.62 -29.06
N LEU A 4 24.70 -5.27 -27.95
CA LEU A 4 24.23 -6.65 -27.91
C LEU A 4 22.74 -6.70 -28.35
N PRO A 5 22.33 -7.65 -29.20
CA PRO A 5 20.94 -7.74 -29.61
C PRO A 5 20.07 -8.37 -28.51
N SER A 6 18.91 -7.76 -28.30
CA SER A 6 17.81 -8.26 -27.49
C SER A 6 17.16 -9.47 -28.14
N SER A 7 17.39 -10.68 -27.63
CA SER A 7 16.64 -11.88 -28.03
C SER A 7 15.56 -12.19 -27.00
N ASN A 8 14.30 -11.94 -27.38
CA ASN A 8 13.12 -12.48 -26.71
C ASN A 8 13.18 -14.01 -26.72
N GLY A 9 13.56 -14.62 -25.60
CA GLY A 9 13.60 -16.07 -25.44
C GLY A 9 12.19 -16.66 -25.45
N ARG A 10 11.81 -17.33 -26.53
CA ARG A 10 10.69 -18.28 -26.54
C ARG A 10 11.17 -19.59 -25.90
N ILE A 11 10.58 -19.94 -24.77
CA ILE A 11 10.79 -21.24 -24.11
C ILE A 11 9.90 -22.26 -24.83
N TYR A 12 10.51 -23.24 -25.50
CA TYR A 12 9.81 -24.40 -26.04
C TYR A 12 9.96 -25.56 -25.06
N LEU A 13 8.85 -26.01 -24.45
CA LEU A 13 8.79 -27.25 -23.68
C LEU A 13 8.61 -28.41 -24.65
N LEU A 14 9.63 -29.26 -24.79
CA LEU A 14 9.52 -30.51 -25.54
C LEU A 14 9.33 -31.69 -24.56
N GLU A 15 8.16 -32.30 -24.60
CA GLU A 15 7.82 -33.54 -23.88
C GLU A 15 8.42 -34.76 -24.60
N THR A 16 9.59 -35.25 -24.17
CA THR A 16 10.08 -36.59 -24.58
C THR A 16 10.94 -37.23 -23.49
N ASN A 17 10.32 -37.72 -22.41
CA ASN A 17 11.02 -38.36 -21.28
C ASN A 17 11.00 -39.90 -21.27
N LEU A 18 10.55 -40.58 -22.33
CA LEU A 18 10.45 -42.05 -22.33
C LEU A 18 11.48 -42.80 -23.20
N LEU A 19 12.43 -42.11 -23.84
CA LEU A 19 13.44 -42.74 -24.72
C LEU A 19 14.91 -42.52 -24.29
N ARG A 20 15.15 -41.75 -23.22
CA ARG A 20 16.52 -41.31 -22.83
C ARG A 20 17.35 -42.32 -22.02
N GLU A 21 16.78 -43.41 -21.52
CA GLU A 21 17.52 -44.33 -20.64
C GLU A 21 18.39 -45.39 -21.35
N LYS A 22 18.42 -45.44 -22.70
CA LYS A 22 19.19 -46.48 -23.41
C LYS A 22 20.08 -46.04 -24.56
N ILE A 23 20.09 -44.75 -24.93
CA ILE A 23 20.99 -44.22 -25.95
C ILE A 23 21.42 -42.85 -25.45
N GLY A 24 22.72 -42.64 -25.26
CA GLY A 24 23.27 -41.29 -25.14
C GLY A 24 23.03 -40.57 -26.46
N SER A 25 21.85 -40.01 -26.65
CA SER A 25 21.52 -39.27 -27.88
C SER A 25 22.07 -37.86 -27.72
N GLU A 26 23.28 -37.66 -28.21
CA GLU A 26 23.81 -36.34 -28.47
C GLU A 26 22.82 -35.61 -29.40
N MET A 27 22.27 -34.49 -28.92
CA MET A 27 21.28 -33.72 -29.67
C MET A 27 22.02 -32.72 -30.54
N ILE A 28 21.82 -32.80 -31.86
CA ILE A 28 22.32 -31.80 -32.80
C ILE A 28 21.62 -30.47 -32.54
N CYS A 29 22.37 -29.37 -32.62
CA CYS A 29 21.87 -28.01 -32.44
C CYS A 29 20.67 -27.73 -33.35
N THR A 30 19.59 -27.24 -32.76
CA THR A 30 18.32 -26.99 -33.46
C THR A 30 18.28 -25.67 -34.20
N ASN A 31 19.19 -24.74 -33.91
CA ASN A 31 19.31 -23.47 -34.63
C ASN A 31 20.23 -23.57 -35.87
N CYS A 32 21.42 -24.15 -35.73
CA CYS A 32 22.40 -24.21 -36.84
C CYS A 32 22.54 -25.57 -37.50
N PHE A 33 22.14 -26.67 -36.84
CA PHE A 33 22.30 -28.05 -37.33
C PHE A 33 23.75 -28.50 -37.62
N GLU A 34 24.77 -27.71 -37.25
CA GLU A 34 26.18 -27.96 -37.59
C GLU A 34 26.98 -28.70 -36.51
N ALA A 35 26.54 -28.65 -35.26
CA ALA A 35 27.24 -29.27 -34.13
C ALA A 35 26.27 -29.73 -33.04
N GLU A 36 26.72 -30.68 -32.22
CA GLU A 36 26.01 -31.14 -31.02
C GLU A 36 26.17 -30.15 -29.86
N TYR A 37 25.14 -30.08 -29.01
CA TYR A 37 25.23 -29.32 -27.78
C TYR A 37 26.24 -29.93 -26.81
N LYS A 38 27.02 -29.07 -26.13
CA LYS A 38 27.99 -29.47 -25.11
C LYS A 38 27.67 -28.83 -23.76
N PRO A 39 27.94 -29.50 -22.63
CA PRO A 39 27.81 -28.91 -21.31
C PRO A 39 28.62 -27.61 -21.19
N ALA A 40 27.97 -26.57 -20.69
CA ALA A 40 28.54 -25.24 -20.51
C ALA A 40 27.95 -24.56 -19.26
N LYS A 41 28.43 -23.35 -18.96
CA LYS A 41 27.87 -22.47 -17.93
C LYS A 41 27.49 -21.13 -18.53
N THR A 42 26.39 -20.56 -18.04
CA THR A 42 25.94 -19.23 -18.44
C THR A 42 25.41 -18.45 -17.25
N ASP A 43 25.34 -17.13 -17.42
CA ASP A 43 24.61 -16.23 -16.53
C ASP A 43 23.26 -15.88 -17.16
N MET A 44 22.22 -15.72 -16.34
CA MET A 44 20.88 -15.32 -16.79
C MET A 44 20.40 -14.13 -15.98
N THR A 45 19.97 -13.07 -16.68
CA THR A 45 19.28 -11.96 -16.02
C THR A 45 17.81 -12.30 -15.84
N VAL A 46 17.33 -12.29 -14.61
CA VAL A 46 15.92 -12.47 -14.25
C VAL A 46 15.37 -11.16 -13.68
N ASP A 47 14.11 -10.86 -14.01
CA ASP A 47 13.37 -9.75 -13.38
C ASP A 47 12.63 -10.30 -12.16
N ILE A 48 12.93 -9.76 -10.98
CA ILE A 48 12.24 -10.06 -9.73
C ILE A 48 11.73 -8.72 -9.21
N ASP A 49 10.41 -8.58 -9.13
CA ASP A 49 9.71 -7.38 -8.63
C ASP A 49 10.20 -6.05 -9.25
N GLY A 50 10.53 -6.06 -10.56
CA GLY A 50 10.98 -4.88 -11.32
C GLY A 50 12.49 -4.60 -11.20
N ARG A 51 13.24 -5.45 -10.48
CA ARG A 51 14.69 -5.36 -10.35
C ARG A 51 15.36 -6.50 -11.14
N LYS A 52 16.45 -6.16 -11.84
CA LYS A 52 17.21 -7.13 -12.63
C LYS A 52 18.25 -7.82 -11.73
N HIS A 53 18.13 -9.12 -11.56
CA HIS A 53 19.07 -9.97 -10.85
C HIS A 53 19.82 -10.86 -11.84
N ILE A 54 21.10 -11.11 -11.58
CA ILE A 54 21.91 -12.01 -12.39
C ILE A 54 22.06 -13.33 -11.64
N LEU A 55 21.44 -14.39 -12.14
CA LEU A 55 21.71 -15.76 -11.72
C LEU A 55 23.00 -16.21 -12.40
N ARG A 56 24.04 -16.47 -11.59
CA ARG A 56 25.37 -16.85 -12.09
C ARG A 56 25.57 -18.36 -12.11
N ASP A 57 26.50 -18.79 -12.95
CA ASP A 57 27.01 -20.16 -13.00
C ASP A 57 25.89 -21.19 -13.16
N LEU A 58 25.00 -20.97 -14.14
CA LEU A 58 23.91 -21.88 -14.47
C LEU A 58 24.40 -22.95 -15.45
N ASP A 59 24.25 -24.21 -15.08
CA ASP A 59 24.57 -25.32 -15.99
C ASP A 59 23.60 -25.33 -17.18
N CYS A 60 24.16 -25.40 -18.38
CA CYS A 60 23.41 -25.41 -19.63
C CYS A 60 24.07 -26.31 -20.68
N GLU A 61 23.42 -26.41 -21.83
CA GLU A 61 23.93 -27.07 -23.02
C GLU A 61 24.09 -26.00 -24.12
N ALA A 62 25.31 -25.78 -24.60
CA ALA A 62 25.62 -24.73 -25.57
C ALA A 62 26.18 -25.30 -26.88
N CYS A 63 25.72 -24.78 -28.01
CA CYS A 63 26.27 -25.12 -29.32
C CYS A 63 27.62 -24.42 -29.51
N PRO A 64 28.72 -25.15 -29.80
CA PRO A 64 30.04 -24.55 -29.98
C PRO A 64 30.16 -23.69 -31.25
N THR A 65 29.27 -23.89 -32.22
CA THR A 65 29.33 -23.19 -33.52
C THR A 65 28.54 -21.89 -33.54
N CYS A 66 27.27 -21.93 -33.12
CA CYS A 66 26.40 -20.75 -33.17
C CYS A 66 26.13 -20.10 -31.81
N GLY A 67 26.53 -20.73 -30.70
CA GLY A 67 26.33 -20.19 -29.35
C GLY A 67 24.90 -20.31 -28.82
N GLU A 68 24.00 -21.04 -29.49
CA GLU A 68 22.66 -21.32 -28.94
C GLU A 68 22.78 -22.08 -27.61
N ILE A 69 21.99 -21.64 -26.63
CA ILE A 69 21.94 -22.23 -25.28
C ILE A 69 20.57 -22.85 -25.07
N ILE A 70 20.55 -24.11 -24.63
CA ILE A 70 19.36 -24.80 -24.17
C ILE A 70 19.54 -25.26 -22.72
N PHE A 71 18.42 -25.45 -22.03
CA PHE A 71 18.37 -26.02 -20.70
C PHE A 71 17.56 -27.30 -20.74
N SER A 72 18.08 -28.34 -20.13
CA SER A 72 17.29 -29.53 -19.81
C SER A 72 16.18 -29.21 -18.82
N HIS A 73 15.20 -30.11 -18.69
CA HIS A 73 14.15 -29.98 -17.69
C HIS A 73 14.71 -29.85 -16.26
N GLN A 74 15.71 -30.65 -15.91
CA GLN A 74 16.35 -30.58 -14.58
C GLN A 74 17.08 -29.26 -14.36
N GLN A 75 17.84 -28.78 -15.35
CA GLN A 75 18.51 -27.47 -15.27
C GLN A 75 17.50 -26.32 -15.15
N SER A 76 16.38 -26.39 -15.87
CA SER A 76 15.30 -25.40 -15.78
C SER A 76 14.69 -25.36 -14.37
N LEU A 77 14.46 -26.52 -13.75
CA LEU A 77 13.99 -26.59 -12.35
C LEU A 77 15.00 -26.00 -11.36
N GLU A 78 16.31 -26.21 -11.55
CA GLU A 78 17.34 -25.62 -10.70
C GLU A 78 17.42 -24.10 -10.87
N ILE A 79 17.23 -23.58 -12.08
CA ILE A 79 17.11 -22.14 -12.34
C ILE A 79 15.90 -21.56 -11.62
N ASP A 80 14.75 -22.23 -11.70
CA ASP A 80 13.54 -21.81 -11.00
C ASP A 80 13.75 -21.82 -9.48
N LYS A 81 14.42 -22.83 -8.91
CA LYS A 81 14.78 -22.86 -7.48
C LYS A 81 15.68 -21.69 -7.09
N LYS A 82 16.72 -21.39 -7.88
CA LYS A 82 17.61 -20.25 -7.64
C LYS A 82 16.82 -18.92 -7.71
N ARG A 83 15.97 -18.73 -8.71
CA ARG A 83 15.09 -17.55 -8.83
C ARG A 83 14.18 -17.40 -7.61
N ILE A 84 13.52 -18.49 -7.23
CA ILE A 84 12.62 -18.52 -6.07
C ILE A 84 13.39 -18.21 -4.78
N ALA A 85 14.59 -18.74 -4.61
CA ALA A 85 15.44 -18.44 -3.45
C ALA A 85 15.83 -16.96 -3.38
N PHE A 86 16.15 -16.34 -4.52
CA PHE A 86 16.35 -14.89 -4.60
C PHE A 86 15.09 -14.13 -4.19
N GLN A 87 13.93 -14.51 -4.71
CA GLN A 87 12.66 -13.87 -4.38
C GLN A 87 12.31 -14.00 -2.88
N PHE A 88 12.60 -15.15 -2.25
CA PHE A 88 12.48 -15.34 -0.82
C PHE A 88 13.44 -14.47 0.00
N GLY A 89 14.64 -14.23 -0.52
CA GLY A 89 15.66 -13.39 0.14
C GLY A 89 15.33 -11.90 0.10
N GLU A 90 14.58 -11.44 -0.90
CA GLU A 90 14.25 -10.02 -1.05
C GLU A 90 13.05 -9.55 -0.22
N LYS A 91 12.07 -10.44 0.02
CA LYS A 91 10.86 -10.06 0.76
C LYS A 91 11.06 -10.30 2.26
N PRO A 92 11.16 -9.24 3.10
CA PRO A 92 11.31 -9.42 4.53
C PRO A 92 10.11 -10.18 5.11
N LEU A 93 10.34 -10.94 6.18
CA LEU A 93 9.27 -11.61 6.90
C LEU A 93 8.33 -10.57 7.50
N LEU A 94 7.04 -10.75 7.26
CA LEU A 94 6.01 -9.89 7.83
C LEU A 94 5.98 -10.02 9.35
N THR A 95 5.91 -8.87 10.02
CA THR A 95 5.79 -8.80 11.48
C THR A 95 4.38 -9.20 11.94
N PRO A 96 4.20 -9.57 13.22
CA PRO A 96 2.89 -9.87 13.78
C PRO A 96 1.85 -8.74 13.55
N ASP A 97 2.28 -7.48 13.66
CA ASP A 97 1.39 -6.34 13.47
C ASP A 97 1.07 -6.07 12.00
N GLN A 98 2.01 -6.36 11.09
CA GLN A 98 1.74 -6.37 9.65
C GLN A 98 0.72 -7.45 9.29
N LEU A 99 0.80 -8.65 9.88
CA LEU A 99 -0.18 -9.71 9.62
C LEU A 99 -1.58 -9.36 10.14
N LYS A 100 -1.67 -8.71 11.32
CA LYS A 100 -2.93 -8.13 11.83
C LYS A 100 -3.46 -7.05 10.92
N LEU A 101 -2.59 -6.16 10.45
CA LEU A 101 -2.96 -5.09 9.54
C LEU A 101 -3.55 -5.66 8.25
N LEU A 102 -2.87 -6.63 7.63
CA LEU A 102 -3.36 -7.27 6.41
C LEU A 102 -4.75 -7.85 6.63
N ARG A 103 -4.95 -8.63 7.70
CA ARG A 103 -6.26 -9.21 7.99
C ARG A 103 -7.35 -8.15 8.15
N ARG A 104 -7.05 -7.01 8.77
CA ARG A 104 -7.98 -5.87 8.87
C ARG A 104 -8.25 -5.21 7.53
N VAL A 105 -7.25 -5.07 6.66
CA VAL A 105 -7.44 -4.50 5.32
C VAL A 105 -8.37 -5.37 4.48
N LEU A 106 -8.26 -6.69 4.65
CA LEU A 106 -9.11 -7.66 3.96
C LEU A 106 -10.49 -7.85 4.60
N ASP A 107 -10.74 -7.18 5.73
CA ASP A 107 -11.96 -7.33 6.54
C ASP A 107 -12.28 -8.79 6.89
N MET A 108 -11.23 -9.56 7.22
CA MET A 108 -11.36 -10.98 7.53
C MET A 108 -11.21 -11.27 9.03
N ASN A 109 -11.94 -12.27 9.51
CA ASN A 109 -11.67 -12.89 10.79
C ASN A 109 -10.55 -13.96 10.69
N LEU A 110 -10.13 -14.51 11.82
CA LEU A 110 -9.03 -15.50 11.86
C LEU A 110 -9.37 -16.80 11.12
N GLU A 111 -10.63 -17.23 11.15
CA GLU A 111 -11.06 -18.44 10.46
C GLU A 111 -11.06 -18.23 8.94
N GLU A 112 -11.58 -17.10 8.46
CA GLU A 112 -11.61 -16.74 7.05
C GLU A 112 -10.22 -16.66 6.44
N VAL A 113 -9.26 -16.01 7.10
CA VAL A 113 -7.88 -15.93 6.57
C VAL A 113 -7.18 -17.29 6.61
N CYS A 114 -7.45 -18.14 7.61
CA CYS A 114 -6.91 -19.49 7.63
C CYS A 114 -7.48 -20.35 6.50
N ASN A 115 -8.78 -20.22 6.22
CA ASN A 115 -9.45 -20.90 5.11
C ASN A 115 -8.92 -20.42 3.76
N LEU A 116 -8.75 -19.10 3.59
CA LEU A 116 -8.18 -18.49 2.39
C LEU A 116 -6.77 -19.03 2.09
N LEU A 117 -5.94 -19.15 3.12
CA LEU A 117 -4.56 -19.63 2.99
C LEU A 117 -4.45 -21.16 3.05
N HIS A 118 -5.56 -21.88 3.24
CA HIS A 118 -5.61 -23.32 3.46
C HIS A 118 -4.64 -23.83 4.55
N ILE A 119 -4.61 -23.11 5.69
CA ILE A 119 -3.77 -23.45 6.85
C ILE A 119 -4.63 -23.85 8.06
N GLY A 120 -3.99 -24.50 9.04
CA GLY A 120 -4.66 -24.86 10.29
C GLY A 120 -5.25 -23.64 11.02
N ARG A 121 -6.43 -23.80 11.63
CA ARG A 121 -7.25 -22.73 12.25
C ARG A 121 -6.52 -21.83 13.25
N ASN A 122 -5.47 -22.33 13.89
CA ASN A 122 -4.71 -21.57 14.88
C ASN A 122 -3.40 -20.97 14.33
N THR A 123 -2.99 -21.35 13.12
CA THR A 123 -1.67 -21.00 12.58
C THR A 123 -1.52 -19.49 12.39
N TYR A 124 -2.48 -18.85 11.73
CA TYR A 124 -2.43 -17.40 11.50
C TYR A 124 -2.45 -16.61 12.82
N GLY A 125 -3.30 -17.01 13.76
CA GLY A 125 -3.39 -16.35 15.08
C GLY A 125 -2.09 -16.45 15.88
N ARG A 126 -1.34 -17.55 15.77
CA ARG A 126 -0.01 -17.68 16.40
C ARG A 126 1.01 -16.72 15.79
N TRP A 127 0.94 -16.50 14.48
CA TRP A 127 1.77 -15.50 13.80
C TRP A 127 1.43 -14.07 14.24
N GLU A 128 0.14 -13.72 14.33
CA GLU A 128 -0.30 -12.41 14.82
C GLU A 128 0.09 -12.14 16.28
N ARG A 129 0.19 -13.18 17.12
CA ARG A 129 0.67 -13.05 18.50
C ARG A 129 2.18 -13.10 18.64
N GLY A 130 2.91 -13.42 17.56
CA GLY A 130 4.36 -13.57 17.58
C GLY A 130 4.84 -14.84 18.30
N GLU A 131 3.97 -15.81 18.55
CA GLU A 131 4.34 -17.09 19.16
C GLU A 131 5.20 -17.95 18.22
N VAL A 132 4.98 -17.80 16.91
CA VAL A 132 5.71 -18.47 15.85
C VAL A 132 5.90 -17.48 14.71
N ALA A 133 7.09 -17.42 14.12
CA ALA A 133 7.33 -16.62 12.92
C ALA A 133 6.64 -17.26 11.70
N ILE A 134 6.19 -16.41 10.77
CA ILE A 134 5.69 -16.90 9.48
C ILE A 134 6.83 -17.59 8.70
N THR A 135 6.51 -18.70 8.02
CA THR A 135 7.50 -19.38 7.19
C THR A 135 7.79 -18.58 5.92
N PRO A 136 9.01 -18.65 5.34
CA PRO A 136 9.32 -17.93 4.10
C PRO A 136 8.33 -18.22 2.96
N SER A 137 7.93 -19.48 2.79
CA SER A 137 6.94 -19.90 1.78
C SER A 137 5.59 -19.20 1.94
N MET A 138 5.09 -19.11 3.18
CA MET A 138 3.83 -18.43 3.45
C MET A 138 3.96 -16.91 3.37
N ASN A 139 5.12 -16.38 3.77
CA ASN A 139 5.43 -14.97 3.62
C ASN A 139 5.35 -14.53 2.16
N LEU A 140 5.97 -15.29 1.25
CA LEU A 140 5.92 -15.00 -0.19
C LEU A 140 4.49 -15.08 -0.73
N LEU A 141 3.71 -16.10 -0.33
CA LEU A 141 2.31 -16.20 -0.73
C LEU A 141 1.51 -14.96 -0.28
N ILE A 142 1.71 -14.51 0.96
CA ILE A 142 1.05 -13.32 1.49
C ILE A 142 1.50 -12.05 0.77
N HIS A 143 2.78 -11.89 0.47
CA HIS A 143 3.26 -10.74 -0.32
C HIS A 143 2.64 -10.72 -1.72
N ASN A 144 2.57 -11.87 -2.39
CA ASN A 144 1.89 -11.99 -3.68
C ASN A 144 0.39 -11.68 -3.58
N PHE A 145 -0.22 -11.96 -2.42
CA PHE A 145 -1.59 -11.55 -2.13
C PHE A 145 -1.64 -10.02 -2.03
N ILE A 146 -0.83 -9.38 -1.18
CA ILE A 146 -0.77 -7.92 -1.01
C ILE A 146 -0.65 -7.21 -2.36
N GLU A 147 0.23 -7.68 -3.25
CA GLU A 147 0.45 -7.10 -4.59
C GLU A 147 -0.77 -7.16 -5.52
N ARG A 148 -1.70 -8.10 -5.30
CA ARG A 148 -2.91 -8.27 -6.11
C ARG A 148 -4.10 -7.47 -5.61
N PHE A 149 -4.08 -7.01 -4.35
CA PHE A 149 -5.18 -6.25 -3.76
C PHE A 149 -4.80 -4.77 -3.63
N PRO A 150 -5.41 -3.85 -4.42
CA PRO A 150 -5.10 -2.43 -4.36
C PRO A 150 -5.16 -1.84 -2.94
N ASP A 151 -6.19 -2.20 -2.18
CA ASP A 151 -6.39 -1.73 -0.81
C ASP A 151 -5.23 -2.17 0.11
N ALA A 152 -4.72 -3.40 -0.06
CA ALA A 152 -3.54 -3.87 0.66
C ALA A 152 -2.29 -3.08 0.27
N ARG A 153 -2.07 -2.84 -1.02
CA ARG A 153 -0.93 -2.05 -1.50
C ARG A 153 -0.90 -0.65 -0.90
N VAL A 154 -2.04 0.04 -0.86
CA VAL A 154 -2.13 1.40 -0.28
C VAL A 154 -1.75 1.42 1.21
N ASN A 155 -2.10 0.36 1.94
CA ASN A 155 -1.80 0.26 3.37
C ASN A 155 -0.33 -0.14 3.63
N PHE A 156 0.28 -0.95 2.77
CA PHE A 156 1.64 -1.50 2.97
C PHE A 156 2.76 -0.73 2.26
N TYR A 157 2.51 -0.23 1.05
CA TYR A 157 3.53 0.39 0.20
C TYR A 157 3.34 1.90 0.12
N VAL A 158 4.40 2.63 0.50
CA VAL A 158 4.41 4.10 0.56
C VAL A 158 4.13 4.71 -0.82
N GLU A 159 4.72 4.18 -1.88
CA GLU A 159 4.54 4.69 -3.25
C GLU A 159 3.10 4.59 -3.74
N ASP A 160 2.46 3.43 -3.53
CA ASP A 160 1.05 3.23 -3.90
C ASP A 160 0.12 4.11 -3.07
N ARG A 161 0.45 4.31 -1.78
CA ARG A 161 -0.27 5.23 -0.92
C ARG A 161 -0.21 6.65 -1.44
N ILE A 162 0.98 7.16 -1.73
CA ILE A 162 1.19 8.52 -2.24
C ILE A 162 0.39 8.72 -3.53
N LYS A 163 0.56 7.82 -4.51
CA LYS A 163 -0.16 7.89 -5.80
C LYS A 163 -1.68 7.92 -5.62
N THR A 164 -2.20 7.12 -4.70
CA THR A 164 -3.65 7.03 -4.46
C THR A 164 -4.19 8.26 -3.71
N ILE A 165 -3.42 8.79 -2.75
CA ILE A 165 -3.74 10.05 -2.05
C ILE A 165 -3.75 11.23 -3.04
N GLU A 166 -2.71 11.37 -3.86
CA GLU A 166 -2.64 12.45 -4.86
C GLU A 166 -3.81 12.40 -5.85
N LYS A 167 -4.18 11.20 -6.29
CA LYS A 167 -5.36 10.99 -7.13
C LYS A 167 -6.65 11.41 -6.43
N ALA A 168 -6.81 11.10 -5.13
CA ALA A 168 -7.96 11.55 -4.36
C ALA A 168 -7.97 13.08 -4.19
N ASN A 169 -6.82 13.68 -3.91
CA ASN A 169 -6.64 15.13 -3.74
C ASN A 169 -7.05 15.92 -4.99
N ALA A 170 -6.77 15.40 -6.19
CA ALA A 170 -7.19 16.01 -7.44
C ALA A 170 -8.71 16.23 -7.54
N THR A 171 -9.50 15.41 -6.84
CA THR A 171 -10.97 15.54 -6.79
C THR A 171 -11.44 16.32 -5.56
N LEU A 172 -10.80 16.11 -4.40
CA LEU A 172 -11.27 16.63 -3.12
C LEU A 172 -10.90 18.11 -2.89
N LEU A 173 -9.70 18.53 -3.26
CA LEU A 173 -9.18 19.86 -2.92
C LEU A 173 -9.80 21.01 -3.73
N GLY A 174 -10.59 20.69 -4.76
CA GLY A 174 -11.39 21.66 -5.51
C GLY A 174 -12.75 21.97 -4.88
N ARG A 175 -13.11 21.33 -3.76
CA ARG A 175 -14.41 21.48 -3.10
C ARG A 175 -14.29 22.31 -1.82
N ASP A 176 -15.35 23.02 -1.47
CA ASP A 176 -15.48 23.72 -0.18
C ASP A 176 -15.88 22.71 0.91
N ILE A 177 -14.90 21.95 1.40
CA ILE A 177 -15.06 20.93 2.45
C ILE A 177 -14.18 21.26 3.66
N SER A 178 -14.62 20.86 4.86
CA SER A 178 -13.82 21.01 6.06
C SER A 178 -12.68 20.00 6.11
N LEU A 179 -11.68 20.24 6.97
CA LEU A 179 -10.60 19.29 7.21
C LEU A 179 -11.15 17.93 7.67
N GLY A 180 -12.12 17.93 8.58
CA GLY A 180 -12.73 16.70 9.07
C GLY A 180 -13.48 15.90 7.99
N GLU A 181 -14.18 16.59 7.09
CA GLU A 181 -14.85 15.96 5.94
C GLU A 181 -13.82 15.43 4.93
N TYR A 182 -12.81 16.22 4.61
CA TYR A 182 -11.68 15.80 3.77
C TYR A 182 -11.04 14.51 4.30
N LEU A 183 -10.70 14.44 5.59
CA LEU A 183 -10.08 13.26 6.19
C LEU A 183 -10.97 12.02 6.08
N ARG A 184 -12.30 12.15 6.16
CA ARG A 184 -13.19 11.01 5.94
C ARG A 184 -13.26 10.60 4.48
N GLU A 185 -13.39 11.57 3.58
CA GLU A 185 -13.53 11.31 2.15
C GLU A 185 -12.23 10.74 1.55
N VAL A 186 -11.06 11.27 1.91
CA VAL A 186 -9.77 10.75 1.43
C VAL A 186 -9.52 9.33 1.94
N MET A 187 -9.86 9.02 3.20
CA MET A 187 -9.73 7.67 3.76
C MET A 187 -10.68 6.69 3.06
N ALA A 188 -11.92 7.10 2.79
CA ALA A 188 -12.89 6.29 2.07
C ALA A 188 -12.47 6.04 0.61
N ALA A 189 -11.94 7.06 -0.08
CA ALA A 189 -11.48 6.98 -1.46
C ALA A 189 -10.22 6.12 -1.62
N THR A 190 -9.31 6.17 -0.63
CA THR A 190 -8.03 5.44 -0.66
C THR A 190 -8.10 4.05 -0.03
N ARG A 191 -9.17 3.74 0.72
CA ARG A 191 -9.28 2.52 1.56
C ARG A 191 -8.13 2.38 2.56
N LEU A 192 -7.54 3.51 2.96
CA LEU A 192 -6.50 3.54 3.97
C LEU A 192 -7.12 3.27 5.35
N LEU A 193 -6.48 2.42 6.15
CA LEU A 193 -6.92 2.17 7.51
C LEU A 193 -6.39 3.24 8.46
N PRO A 194 -7.19 3.71 9.43
CA PRO A 194 -6.75 4.72 10.39
C PRO A 194 -5.51 4.29 11.19
N ASP A 195 -5.37 2.99 11.48
CA ASP A 195 -4.20 2.46 12.20
C ASP A 195 -2.87 2.76 11.51
N VAL A 196 -2.86 2.73 10.17
CA VAL A 196 -1.67 3.05 9.37
C VAL A 196 -1.33 4.53 9.53
N VAL A 197 -2.35 5.40 9.54
CA VAL A 197 -2.16 6.83 9.77
C VAL A 197 -1.60 7.06 11.17
N TYR A 198 -2.20 6.47 12.21
CA TYR A 198 -1.77 6.65 13.60
C TYR A 198 -0.33 6.21 13.81
N HIS A 199 0.03 5.03 13.31
CA HIS A 199 1.39 4.50 13.46
C HIS A 199 2.43 5.40 12.79
N LEU A 200 2.14 5.88 11.58
CA LEU A 200 3.14 6.62 10.80
C LEU A 200 3.21 8.10 11.13
N THR A 201 2.12 8.68 11.63
CA THR A 201 2.10 10.10 12.04
C THR A 201 2.32 10.28 13.54
N GLY A 202 2.11 9.24 14.34
CA GLY A 202 2.09 9.34 15.81
C GLY A 202 0.88 10.09 16.36
N ILE A 203 -0.16 10.32 15.54
CA ILE A 203 -1.39 10.99 15.99
C ILE A 203 -2.20 10.04 16.87
N VAL A 204 -2.65 10.56 18.02
CA VAL A 204 -3.46 9.81 18.97
C VAL A 204 -4.87 9.56 18.38
N PRO A 205 -5.44 8.34 18.49
CA PRO A 205 -6.72 8.01 17.88
C PRO A 205 -7.90 8.91 18.29
N ASP A 206 -7.91 9.41 19.52
CA ASP A 206 -8.98 10.28 20.01
C ASP A 206 -8.89 11.69 19.41
N ASP A 207 -7.69 12.27 19.31
CA ASP A 207 -7.50 13.56 18.63
C ASP A 207 -7.86 13.45 17.14
N TRP A 208 -7.49 12.35 16.49
CA TRP A 208 -7.91 12.08 15.11
C TRP A 208 -9.42 12.07 14.94
N LYS A 209 -10.16 11.38 15.81
CA LYS A 209 -11.64 11.35 15.79
C LYS A 209 -12.23 12.75 15.98
N ARG A 210 -11.68 13.53 16.91
CA ARG A 210 -12.12 14.91 17.18
C ARG A 210 -11.91 15.82 15.98
N ILE A 211 -10.78 15.69 15.27
CA ILE A 211 -10.54 16.42 14.01
C ILE A 211 -11.54 15.97 12.94
N GLN A 212 -11.70 14.67 12.73
CA GLN A 212 -12.66 14.15 11.76
C GLN A 212 -14.05 14.74 12.03
N ASN A 213 -14.52 14.72 13.28
CA ASN A 213 -15.84 15.22 13.63
C ASN A 213 -15.96 16.76 13.70
N ASN A 214 -14.92 17.53 13.33
CA ASN A 214 -14.87 18.99 13.49
C ASN A 214 -15.23 19.43 14.93
N GLU A 215 -14.77 18.68 15.93
CA GLU A 215 -14.97 18.99 17.36
C GLU A 215 -13.89 19.94 17.90
N MET A 216 -12.84 20.17 17.11
CA MET A 216 -11.74 21.07 17.42
C MET A 216 -11.81 22.28 16.49
N GLU A 217 -11.69 23.47 17.09
CA GLU A 217 -11.44 24.68 16.31
C GLU A 217 -10.07 24.58 15.63
N PRO A 218 -9.92 25.11 14.40
CA PRO A 218 -8.67 25.02 13.63
C PRO A 218 -7.40 25.39 14.40
N GLU A 219 -7.41 26.51 15.13
CA GLU A 219 -6.23 26.99 15.86
C GLU A 219 -5.99 26.25 17.19
N LYS A 220 -6.94 25.41 17.63
CA LYS A 220 -6.77 24.51 18.77
C LYS A 220 -6.15 23.17 18.35
N ILE A 221 -6.08 22.88 17.06
CA ILE A 221 -5.32 21.75 16.54
C ILE A 221 -3.84 22.09 16.70
N PRO A 222 -3.02 21.29 17.42
CA PRO A 222 -1.59 21.54 17.53
C PRO A 222 -0.95 21.69 16.14
N SER A 223 -0.11 22.70 15.95
CA SER A 223 0.51 22.97 14.65
C SER A 223 1.33 21.79 14.13
N GLU A 224 1.96 21.03 15.04
CA GLU A 224 2.66 19.78 14.73
C GLU A 224 1.73 18.72 14.16
N MET A 225 0.54 18.57 14.73
CA MET A 225 -0.45 17.62 14.26
C MET A 225 -0.99 18.04 12.88
N ALA A 226 -1.28 19.32 12.68
CA ALA A 226 -1.69 19.84 11.38
C ALA A 226 -0.61 19.66 10.31
N GLY A 227 0.67 19.89 10.66
CA GLY A 227 1.82 19.62 9.80
C GLY A 227 1.94 18.14 9.43
N LYS A 228 1.84 17.24 10.40
CA LYS A 228 1.86 15.78 10.17
C LYS A 228 0.73 15.31 9.26
N VAL A 229 -0.49 15.84 9.45
CA VAL A 229 -1.64 15.55 8.57
C VAL A 229 -1.36 16.05 7.17
N ALA A 230 -0.91 17.30 7.02
CA ALA A 230 -0.63 17.86 5.71
C ALA A 230 0.49 17.10 4.98
N HIS A 231 1.58 16.75 5.67
CA HIS A 231 2.65 15.94 5.13
C HIS A 231 2.18 14.57 4.66
N PHE A 232 1.49 13.83 5.55
CA PHE A 232 1.03 12.47 5.27
C PHE A 232 0.06 12.42 4.09
N PHE A 233 -0.86 13.40 4.01
CA PHE A 233 -1.86 13.48 2.96
C PHE A 233 -1.45 14.33 1.76
N ARG A 234 -0.18 14.72 1.65
CA ARG A 234 0.38 15.51 0.53
C ARG A 234 -0.45 16.78 0.25
N LEU A 235 -0.80 17.50 1.30
CA LEU A 235 -1.50 18.78 1.23
C LEU A 235 -0.51 19.92 1.12
N THR A 236 -0.76 20.85 0.21
CA THR A 236 -0.07 22.15 0.21
C THR A 236 -0.55 23.01 1.37
N LEU A 237 0.24 24.01 1.78
CA LEU A 237 -0.15 24.95 2.83
C LEU A 237 -1.47 25.66 2.46
N ASP A 238 -1.63 26.08 1.21
CA ASP A 238 -2.84 26.75 0.72
C ASP A 238 -4.07 25.83 0.77
N ALA A 239 -3.89 24.54 0.43
CA ALA A 239 -4.97 23.56 0.52
C ALA A 239 -5.38 23.32 1.97
N LEU A 240 -4.40 23.17 2.87
CA LEU A 240 -4.66 23.04 4.29
C LEU A 240 -5.36 24.27 4.87
N GLU A 241 -4.92 25.47 4.50
CA GLU A 241 -5.55 26.72 4.93
C GLU A 241 -7.04 26.76 4.53
N LYS A 242 -7.38 26.40 3.29
CA LYS A 242 -8.78 26.32 2.82
C LYS A 242 -9.60 25.34 3.66
N LEU A 243 -9.08 24.12 3.88
CA LEU A 243 -9.76 23.10 4.68
C LEU A 243 -10.00 23.57 6.13
N LEU A 244 -9.02 24.26 6.73
CA LEU A 244 -9.14 24.80 8.08
C LEU A 244 -10.12 25.98 8.14
N ASN A 245 -10.15 26.84 7.12
CA ASN A 245 -11.12 27.94 7.03
C ASN A 245 -12.56 27.42 6.88
N GLU A 246 -12.80 26.38 6.06
CA GLU A 246 -14.11 25.71 6.02
C GLU A 246 -14.43 25.01 7.34
N THR A 247 -13.43 24.53 8.07
CA THR A 247 -13.64 23.98 9.43
C THR A 247 -14.16 25.07 10.39
N TRP A 248 -13.65 26.31 10.33
CA TRP A 248 -14.22 27.44 11.07
C TRP A 248 -15.68 27.71 10.73
N ARG A 249 -16.05 27.58 9.45
CA ARG A 249 -17.43 27.74 9.00
C ARG A 249 -18.35 26.68 9.62
N ILE A 250 -17.91 25.42 9.65
CA ILE A 250 -18.69 24.34 10.29
C ILE A 250 -18.82 24.55 11.79
N THR A 251 -17.73 24.88 12.50
CA THR A 251 -17.77 25.05 13.97
C THR A 251 -18.59 26.26 14.39
N SER A 252 -18.55 27.36 13.63
CA SER A 252 -19.41 28.53 13.86
C SER A 252 -20.89 28.26 13.56
N MET A 253 -21.19 27.41 12.58
CA MET A 253 -22.57 26.97 12.33
C MET A 253 -23.09 26.08 13.47
N LYS A 254 -22.25 25.23 14.07
CA LYS A 254 -22.65 24.35 15.20
C LYS A 254 -23.20 25.15 16.39
N SER A 255 -22.62 26.29 16.72
CA SER A 255 -23.12 27.14 17.82
C SER A 255 -24.46 27.80 17.51
N SER A 256 -24.83 27.93 16.22
CA SER A 256 -26.07 28.54 15.76
C SER A 256 -27.22 27.55 15.57
N PHE A 257 -26.93 26.25 15.50
CA PHE A 257 -27.95 25.20 15.46
C PHE A 257 -28.39 24.88 16.89
N THR A 258 -29.55 25.39 17.31
CA THR A 258 -30.26 24.84 18.47
C THR A 258 -30.65 23.40 18.15
N ALA A 259 -30.14 22.45 18.94
CA ALA A 259 -30.36 21.03 18.72
C ALA A 259 -31.86 20.71 18.68
N ILE A 260 -32.40 20.45 17.49
CA ILE A 260 -33.70 19.80 17.36
C ILE A 260 -33.49 18.36 17.82
N HIS A 261 -33.78 18.10 19.09
CA HIS A 261 -33.73 16.76 19.67
C HIS A 261 -34.82 15.89 19.03
N ALA A 262 -34.48 15.21 17.94
CA ALA A 262 -35.19 14.03 17.54
C ALA A 262 -35.05 12.99 18.66
N ARG A 263 -36.16 12.60 19.29
CA ARG A 263 -36.17 11.54 20.31
C ARG A 263 -35.59 10.28 19.68
N SER A 264 -34.42 9.88 20.13
CA SER A 264 -33.71 8.71 19.60
C SER A 264 -33.47 7.75 20.75
N CYS A 265 -33.97 6.52 20.59
CA CYS A 265 -34.10 5.49 21.62
C CYS A 265 -32.78 4.86 22.09
N CYS A 266 -31.63 5.33 21.60
CA CYS A 266 -30.32 4.90 22.06
C CYS A 266 -29.73 5.94 23.03
N HIS A 267 -29.75 5.60 24.33
CA HIS A 267 -29.28 6.45 25.44
C HIS A 267 -27.86 6.12 25.95
N GLY A 268 -27.15 5.18 25.32
CA GLY A 268 -25.76 4.85 25.68
C GLY A 268 -24.74 5.82 25.08
N VAL A 269 -23.51 5.81 25.60
CA VAL A 269 -22.37 6.66 25.16
C VAL A 269 -22.10 6.51 23.65
N GLY A 270 -22.17 5.28 23.12
CA GLY A 270 -22.05 5.03 21.67
C GLY A 270 -23.20 5.63 20.85
N GLY A 271 -24.41 5.72 21.42
CA GLY A 271 -25.56 6.37 20.80
C GLY A 271 -25.44 7.89 20.73
N LEU A 272 -24.74 8.52 21.68
CA LEU A 272 -24.44 9.96 21.65
C LEU A 272 -23.40 10.30 20.58
N ALA A 273 -22.31 9.55 20.50
CA ALA A 273 -21.28 9.74 19.47
C ALA A 273 -21.84 9.53 18.04
N LEU A 274 -22.73 8.56 17.86
CA LEU A 274 -23.44 8.33 16.58
C LEU A 274 -24.34 9.52 16.20
N LYS A 275 -25.02 10.14 17.17
CA LYS A 275 -25.85 11.34 16.95
C LYS A 275 -25.00 12.55 16.58
N GLU A 276 -23.90 12.78 17.28
CA GLU A 276 -22.98 13.90 17.00
C GLU A 276 -22.35 13.79 15.61
N SER A 277 -21.85 12.60 15.24
CA SER A 277 -21.32 12.35 13.89
C SER A 277 -22.39 12.56 12.81
N SER A 278 -23.63 12.14 13.06
CA SER A 278 -24.75 12.34 12.14
C SER A 278 -25.12 13.82 11.99
N MET A 279 -25.13 14.57 13.09
CA MET A 279 -25.39 16.02 13.10
C MET A 279 -24.30 16.78 12.33
N ASN A 280 -23.03 16.40 12.51
CA ASN A 280 -21.91 17.03 11.80
C ASN A 280 -22.04 16.85 10.29
N LYS A 281 -22.39 15.64 9.82
CA LYS A 281 -22.67 15.36 8.40
C LYS A 281 -23.83 16.18 7.85
N ILE A 282 -24.86 16.44 8.66
CA ILE A 282 -25.99 17.29 8.25
C ILE A 282 -25.53 18.74 8.10
N ILE A 283 -24.77 19.26 9.07
CA ILE A 283 -24.27 20.64 9.03
C ILE A 283 -23.34 20.85 7.83
N GLU A 284 -22.45 19.89 7.54
CA GLU A 284 -21.57 19.90 6.35
C GLU A 284 -22.37 19.98 5.05
N LYS A 285 -23.39 19.13 4.88
CA LYS A 285 -24.28 19.18 3.71
C LYS A 285 -25.03 20.51 3.58
N VAL A 286 -25.42 21.11 4.71
CA VAL A 286 -26.08 22.43 4.71
C VAL A 286 -25.07 23.53 4.34
N ALA A 287 -23.84 23.47 4.84
CA ALA A 287 -22.77 24.42 4.52
C ALA A 287 -22.41 24.39 3.02
N GLN A 288 -22.27 23.19 2.44
CA GLN A 288 -22.04 22.99 1.01
C GLN A 288 -23.17 23.57 0.16
N LYS A 289 -24.44 23.38 0.55
CA LYS A 289 -25.60 23.95 -0.16
C LYS A 289 -25.71 25.47 -0.05
N ARG A 290 -25.22 26.07 1.05
CA ARG A 290 -25.18 27.51 1.28
C ARG A 290 -23.95 28.19 0.66
N GLY A 291 -23.29 27.56 -0.32
CA GLY A 291 -22.06 28.03 -0.96
C GLY A 291 -21.99 29.54 -1.12
N ASN A 292 -20.87 30.15 -0.70
CA ASN A 292 -20.55 31.59 -0.69
C ASN A 292 -21.01 32.44 0.51
N ALA A 293 -21.43 31.86 1.64
CA ALA A 293 -21.54 32.65 2.87
C ALA A 293 -20.13 33.04 3.37
N PRO A 294 -19.89 34.30 3.80
CA PRO A 294 -18.58 34.74 4.28
C PRO A 294 -18.09 33.86 5.43
N ILE A 295 -16.83 33.42 5.35
CA ILE A 295 -16.20 32.66 6.45
C ILE A 295 -16.05 33.64 7.63
N PRO A 296 -16.68 33.37 8.79
CA PRO A 296 -16.74 34.33 9.88
C PRO A 296 -15.39 34.56 10.56
N LYS A 297 -14.47 33.59 10.46
CA LYS A 297 -13.11 33.67 10.98
C LYS A 297 -12.16 32.86 10.10
N THR A 298 -11.02 33.43 9.74
CA THR A 298 -9.95 32.72 9.02
C THR A 298 -8.82 32.34 9.98
N VAL A 299 -8.03 31.34 9.62
CA VAL A 299 -6.84 30.95 10.38
C VAL A 299 -5.81 32.08 10.37
N SER A 300 -5.15 32.31 11.51
CA SER A 300 -4.10 33.32 11.61
C SER A 300 -2.85 32.95 10.82
N LYS A 301 -2.18 33.97 10.27
CA LYS A 301 -0.90 33.82 9.58
C LYS A 301 0.20 33.26 10.50
N GLU A 302 0.15 33.59 11.78
CA GLU A 302 1.10 33.06 12.78
C GLU A 302 0.97 31.54 12.93
N TYR A 303 -0.26 31.03 13.00
CA TYR A 303 -0.49 29.59 13.04
C TYR A 303 0.01 28.89 11.77
N LEU A 304 -0.33 29.43 10.59
CA LEU A 304 0.13 28.87 9.31
C LEU A 304 1.65 28.89 9.18
N ALA A 305 2.34 29.92 9.70
CA ALA A 305 3.80 29.97 9.72
C ALA A 305 4.41 28.85 10.57
N LYS A 306 3.81 28.52 11.73
CA LYS A 306 4.24 27.39 12.57
C LYS A 306 4.04 26.06 11.85
N VAL A 307 2.91 25.86 11.19
CA VAL A 307 2.65 24.65 10.40
C VAL A 307 3.63 24.52 9.22
N LYS A 308 3.90 25.64 8.53
CA LYS A 308 4.84 25.67 7.40
C LYS A 308 6.26 25.27 7.83
N ALA A 309 6.74 25.80 8.96
CA ALA A 309 8.05 25.43 9.48
C ALA A 309 8.18 23.92 9.72
N ILE A 310 7.13 23.29 10.27
CA ILE A 310 7.09 21.85 10.53
C ILE A 310 7.07 21.05 9.22
N LEU A 311 6.32 21.49 8.20
CA LEU A 311 6.34 20.85 6.87
C LEU A 311 7.73 20.91 6.24
N GLU A 312 8.37 22.08 6.28
CA GLU A 312 9.73 22.26 5.73
C GLU A 312 10.77 21.41 6.48
N GLU A 313 10.60 21.20 7.79
CA GLU A 313 11.45 20.29 8.59
C GLU A 313 11.24 18.83 8.21
N MET A 314 9.99 18.40 8.01
CA MET A 314 9.66 17.03 7.61
C MET A 314 10.15 16.71 6.19
N GLU A 315 10.01 17.65 5.25
CA GLU A 315 10.51 17.49 3.88
C GLU A 315 12.04 17.37 3.84
N LYS A 316 12.76 18.11 4.70
CA LYS A 316 14.23 18.00 4.83
C LYS A 316 14.68 16.67 5.43
N ALA A 317 13.86 16.03 6.25
CA ALA A 317 14.20 14.74 6.85
C ALA A 317 14.01 13.56 5.88
N GLU A 318 13.24 13.75 4.80
CA GLU A 318 12.99 12.73 3.76
C GLU A 318 13.98 12.79 2.58
N GLY A 319 14.71 13.91 2.41
CA GLY A 319 15.70 14.12 1.35
C GLY A 319 17.12 13.74 1.74
#